data_AF-A0A950ASF5-F1
#
_entry.id   AF-A0A950ASF5-F1
#
_cell.length_a   1.000
_cell.length_b   1.000
_cell.length_c   1.000
_cell.angle_alpha   90.00
_cell.angle_beta   90.00
_cell.angle_gamma   90.00
#
_symmetry.space_group_name_H-M   'P 1'
#
loop_
_entity.id
_entity.type
_entity.pdbx_description
1 polymer ?
#
loop_
_entity_poly.entity_id
_entity_poly.type
_entity_poly.pdbx_seq_one_letter_code
_entity_poly.pdbx_strand_id
1 'polypeptide(L)'
;MLYEREPIPFQTLNFQVGTEQHAHADAVHFSCIPPRYMCGVWVALEPTDSENGPLFYYPGSHRLPELSMYDLGQTLEEVRYDEYEEFQYRLMEELGIEPVEFHAEKGDAFLWASNIVHGGRPVREAGRTRWSQVSHYYFEGGIYYTPVFSDIVTGRLLLKEIVDLKTMEPVAHSHNGRPLSVTKLSDGLCRVSFAAEGNEVPADEELLRVRRELETSRAALAAKERALDDAYRSASYRLGHALLEPARRLRAGGPHRADG
;
A
#
# COMPACT_ATOMS: atom_id res chain seq x y z
N MET A 1 -3.96 3.29 -21.88
CA MET A 1 -2.67 3.58 -21.20
C MET A 1 -2.70 2.87 -19.85
N LEU A 2 -1.62 2.26 -19.36
CA LEU A 2 -1.63 1.38 -18.17
C LEU A 2 -2.09 2.05 -16.86
N TYR A 3 -1.72 3.32 -16.66
CA TYR A 3 -1.97 4.07 -15.42
C TYR A 3 -2.95 5.24 -15.59
N GLU A 4 -3.48 5.45 -16.79
CA GLU A 4 -4.47 6.50 -17.12
C GLU A 4 -4.09 7.94 -16.73
N ARG A 5 -2.80 8.19 -16.46
CA ARG A 5 -2.22 9.49 -16.11
C ARG A 5 -0.94 9.70 -16.90
N GLU A 6 -0.55 10.97 -17.07
CA GLU A 6 0.70 11.29 -17.75
C GLU A 6 1.91 10.81 -16.93
N PRO A 7 2.81 9.99 -17.51
CA PRO A 7 4.00 9.50 -16.83
C PRO A 7 5.07 10.59 -16.74
N ILE A 8 5.76 10.63 -15.60
CA ILE A 8 6.81 11.59 -15.27
C ILE A 8 8.10 10.80 -14.98
N PRO A 9 8.99 10.63 -15.96
CA PRO A 9 10.30 10.03 -15.69
C PRO A 9 11.08 10.96 -14.76
N PHE A 10 11.57 10.44 -13.63
CA PHE A 10 12.28 11.26 -12.64
C PHE A 10 13.66 10.71 -12.26
N GLN A 11 13.97 9.46 -12.63
CA GLN A 11 15.25 8.85 -12.33
C GLN A 11 15.58 7.78 -13.38
N THR A 12 16.86 7.71 -13.76
CA THR A 12 17.41 6.61 -14.53
C THR A 12 18.66 6.05 -13.84
N LEU A 13 18.80 4.73 -13.83
CA LEU A 13 19.96 4.01 -13.29
C LEU A 13 20.50 3.09 -14.40
N ASN A 14 21.82 3.03 -14.53
CA ASN A 14 22.49 2.11 -15.46
C ASN A 14 23.29 1.09 -14.66
N PHE A 15 23.11 -0.18 -14.99
CA PHE A 15 23.80 -1.28 -14.32
C PHE A 15 24.63 -2.04 -15.35
N GLN A 16 25.92 -2.23 -15.06
CA GLN A 16 26.84 -3.05 -15.85
C GLN A 16 26.76 -4.54 -15.46
N VAL A 17 26.37 -4.83 -14.23
CA VAL A 17 26.26 -6.17 -13.65
C VAL A 17 24.94 -6.32 -12.92
N GLY A 18 24.55 -7.57 -12.64
CA GLY A 18 23.43 -7.85 -11.75
C GLY A 18 23.59 -7.15 -10.41
N THR A 19 22.50 -6.58 -9.88
CA THR A 19 22.54 -5.81 -8.63
C THR A 19 22.63 -6.68 -7.39
N GLU A 20 22.26 -7.96 -7.50
CA GLU A 20 22.14 -8.91 -6.39
C GLU A 20 21.30 -8.39 -5.21
N GLN A 21 20.42 -7.42 -5.47
CA GLN A 21 19.57 -6.83 -4.44
C GLN A 21 18.60 -7.87 -3.89
N HIS A 22 18.43 -7.84 -2.57
CA HIS A 22 17.46 -8.66 -1.88
C HIS A 22 16.02 -8.28 -2.28
N ALA A 23 15.07 -9.14 -1.91
CA ALA A 23 13.66 -8.93 -2.17
C ALA A 23 13.16 -7.63 -1.52
N HIS A 24 12.63 -6.71 -2.33
CA HIS A 24 12.05 -5.46 -1.87
C HIS A 24 10.94 -4.99 -2.82
N ALA A 25 10.12 -4.07 -2.34
CA ALA A 25 9.23 -3.25 -3.16
C ALA A 25 9.76 -1.82 -3.21
N ASP A 26 9.83 -1.22 -4.41
CA ASP A 26 10.26 0.17 -4.60
C ASP A 26 9.36 1.16 -3.86
N ALA A 27 8.11 0.79 -3.61
CA ALA A 27 7.17 1.61 -2.86
C ALA A 27 7.74 2.07 -1.51
N VAL A 28 8.66 1.33 -0.88
CA VAL A 28 9.29 1.75 0.38
C VAL A 28 10.23 2.96 0.22
N HIS A 29 10.75 3.17 -0.99
CA HIS A 29 11.66 4.27 -1.35
C HIS A 29 10.96 5.39 -2.12
N PHE A 30 10.02 5.02 -2.99
CA PHE A 30 9.35 5.90 -3.93
C PHE A 30 7.84 5.60 -3.92
N SER A 31 7.08 6.37 -3.16
CA SER A 31 5.62 6.28 -3.20
C SER A 31 5.00 7.67 -3.31
N CYS A 32 3.69 7.68 -3.49
CA CYS A 32 2.91 8.88 -3.66
C CYS A 32 1.56 8.76 -2.97
N ILE A 33 0.86 9.89 -2.84
CA ILE A 33 -0.54 9.91 -2.41
C ILE A 33 -1.36 10.50 -3.57
N PRO A 34 -2.37 9.78 -4.10
CA PRO A 34 -2.73 8.39 -3.78
C PRO A 34 -1.63 7.37 -4.14
N PRO A 35 -1.55 6.21 -3.47
CA PRO A 35 -0.49 5.21 -3.66
C PRO A 35 -0.57 4.54 -5.04
N ARG A 36 0.47 3.77 -5.37
CA ARG A 36 0.58 2.96 -6.60
C ARG A 36 0.74 3.73 -7.92
N TYR A 37 0.87 5.06 -7.90
CA TYR A 37 1.23 5.85 -9.08
C TYR A 37 2.75 6.03 -9.21
N MET A 38 3.47 4.92 -9.12
CA MET A 38 4.89 4.82 -9.45
C MET A 38 5.15 3.47 -10.13
N CYS A 39 5.93 3.47 -11.21
CA CYS A 39 6.37 2.24 -11.87
C CYS A 39 7.84 2.29 -12.26
N GLY A 40 8.48 1.12 -12.29
CA GLY A 40 9.81 0.91 -12.86
C GLY A 40 9.71 0.32 -14.27
N VAL A 41 10.61 0.74 -15.15
CA VAL A 41 10.82 0.15 -16.47
C VAL A 41 12.28 -0.23 -16.58
N TRP A 42 12.54 -1.52 -16.64
CA TRP A 42 13.87 -2.07 -16.86
C TRP A 42 14.01 -2.53 -18.30
N VAL A 43 15.13 -2.18 -18.94
CA VAL A 43 15.43 -2.54 -20.32
C VAL A 43 16.75 -3.31 -20.36
N ALA A 44 16.73 -4.49 -21.00
CA ALA A 44 17.91 -5.27 -21.30
C ALA A 44 18.75 -4.57 -22.37
N LEU A 45 19.98 -4.19 -22.04
CA LEU A 45 20.93 -3.67 -23.04
C LEU A 45 21.83 -4.79 -23.60
N GLU A 46 21.76 -5.97 -23.00
CA GLU A 46 22.33 -7.24 -23.47
C GLU A 46 21.51 -8.44 -22.97
N PRO A 47 21.71 -9.66 -23.52
CA PRO A 47 21.01 -10.86 -23.08
C PRO A 47 21.18 -11.14 -21.59
N THR A 48 20.10 -11.55 -20.94
CA THR A 48 20.02 -11.84 -19.50
C THR A 48 19.47 -13.25 -19.30
N ASP A 49 20.24 -14.10 -18.64
CA ASP A 49 19.89 -15.50 -18.33
C ASP A 49 20.25 -15.83 -16.87
N SER A 50 20.16 -17.10 -16.47
CA SER A 50 20.41 -17.53 -15.08
C SER A 50 21.84 -17.30 -14.57
N GLU A 51 22.80 -17.04 -15.46
CA GLU A 51 24.23 -17.00 -15.10
C GLU A 51 24.78 -15.58 -14.93
N ASN A 52 24.08 -14.54 -15.43
CA ASN A 52 24.52 -13.15 -15.34
C ASN A 52 23.69 -12.24 -14.42
N GLY A 53 22.98 -12.81 -13.46
CA GLY A 53 22.25 -12.04 -12.45
C GLY A 53 20.94 -11.43 -12.96
N PRO A 54 19.97 -12.28 -13.37
CA PRO A 54 18.68 -11.84 -13.84
C PRO A 54 17.87 -11.18 -12.73
N LEU A 55 16.87 -10.38 -13.10
CA LEU A 55 15.86 -9.96 -12.14
C LEU A 55 15.04 -11.18 -11.68
N PHE A 56 14.58 -11.16 -10.43
CA PHE A 56 13.51 -12.04 -9.99
C PHE A 56 12.37 -11.20 -9.41
N TYR A 57 11.15 -11.74 -9.45
CA TYR A 57 9.97 -11.10 -8.86
C TYR A 57 8.99 -12.13 -8.34
N TYR A 58 8.12 -11.73 -7.43
CA TYR A 58 7.05 -12.57 -6.88
C TYR A 58 5.73 -12.25 -7.59
N PRO A 59 5.19 -13.14 -8.44
CA PRO A 59 3.98 -12.88 -9.21
C PRO A 59 2.79 -12.53 -8.32
N GLY A 60 2.07 -11.46 -8.66
CA GLY A 60 0.88 -11.02 -7.91
C GLY A 60 1.16 -10.27 -6.61
N SER A 61 2.41 -10.23 -6.11
CA SER A 61 2.79 -9.54 -4.86
C SER A 61 2.44 -8.04 -4.86
N HIS A 62 2.43 -7.40 -6.04
CA HIS A 62 2.00 -6.01 -6.18
C HIS A 62 0.60 -5.71 -5.62
N ARG A 63 -0.28 -6.71 -5.48
CA ARG A 63 -1.64 -6.57 -4.94
C ARG A 63 -1.69 -6.56 -3.41
N LEU A 64 -0.61 -6.95 -2.74
CA LEU A 64 -0.50 -6.87 -1.29
C LEU A 64 -0.57 -5.39 -0.84
N PRO A 65 -0.84 -5.13 0.46
CA PRO A 65 -0.66 -3.80 1.03
C PRO A 65 0.74 -3.25 0.76
N GLU A 66 0.86 -1.93 0.57
CA GLU A 66 2.18 -1.29 0.61
C GLU A 66 2.66 -1.32 2.06
N LEU A 67 3.82 -1.93 2.30
CA LEU A 67 4.41 -2.04 3.63
C LEU A 67 5.37 -0.89 3.87
N SER A 68 5.28 -0.30 5.06
CA SER A 68 6.21 0.69 5.58
C SER A 68 7.04 0.11 6.71
N MET A 69 8.09 0.82 7.12
CA MET A 69 8.90 0.43 8.28
C MET A 69 8.05 0.35 9.57
N TYR A 70 6.99 1.14 9.68
CA TYR A 70 6.06 1.12 10.82
C TYR A 70 5.25 -0.18 10.91
N ASP A 71 4.90 -0.80 9.78
CA ASP A 71 4.19 -2.08 9.77
C ASP A 71 5.04 -3.21 10.35
N LEU A 72 6.37 -3.02 10.35
CA LEU A 72 7.36 -3.92 10.96
C LEU A 72 7.74 -3.49 12.39
N GLY A 73 7.06 -2.48 12.94
CA GLY A 73 7.30 -1.98 14.30
C GLY A 73 8.54 -1.09 14.43
N GLN A 74 9.11 -0.60 13.32
CA GLN A 74 10.24 0.33 13.33
C GLN A 74 9.76 1.79 13.37
N THR A 75 10.67 2.70 13.70
CA THR A 75 10.44 4.15 13.70
C THR A 75 11.46 4.89 12.85
N LEU A 76 11.28 6.20 12.64
CA LEU A 76 12.24 7.01 11.88
C LEU A 76 13.63 7.08 12.52
N GLU A 77 13.70 6.92 13.84
CA GLU A 77 14.94 6.93 14.60
C GLU A 77 15.69 5.59 14.51
N GLU A 78 14.97 4.50 14.22
CA GLU A 78 15.48 3.13 14.23
C GLU A 78 15.05 2.36 12.97
N VAL A 79 15.54 2.80 11.81
CA VAL A 79 15.33 2.09 10.54
C VAL A 79 16.35 0.96 10.40
N ARG A 80 15.85 -0.28 10.28
CA ARG A 80 16.61 -1.52 10.06
C ARG A 80 16.16 -2.14 8.75
N TYR A 81 16.85 -1.77 7.67
CA TYR A 81 16.44 -2.12 6.31
C TYR A 81 16.61 -3.62 6.00
N ASP A 82 17.62 -4.25 6.59
CA ASP A 82 17.87 -5.69 6.53
C ASP A 82 16.69 -6.51 7.11
N GLU A 83 16.10 -6.06 8.22
CA GLU A 83 14.89 -6.69 8.76
C GLU A 83 13.69 -6.57 7.81
N TYR A 84 13.60 -5.46 7.05
CA TYR A 84 12.57 -5.30 6.03
C TYR A 84 12.77 -6.27 4.86
N GLU A 85 14.00 -6.41 4.36
CA GLU A 85 14.34 -7.38 3.32
C GLU A 85 14.07 -8.82 3.78
N GLU A 86 14.46 -9.18 5.00
CA GLU A 86 14.17 -10.49 5.58
C GLU A 86 12.67 -10.74 5.73
N PHE A 87 11.92 -9.73 6.19
CA PHE A 87 10.47 -9.81 6.30
C PHE A 87 9.81 -10.08 4.95
N GLN A 88 10.27 -9.44 3.87
CA GLN A 88 9.72 -9.68 2.53
C GLN A 88 9.88 -11.15 2.12
N TYR A 89 11.05 -11.77 2.34
CA TYR A 89 11.24 -13.20 2.06
C TYR A 89 10.28 -14.07 2.86
N ARG A 90 10.19 -13.85 4.19
CA ARG A 90 9.31 -14.64 5.07
C ARG A 90 7.83 -14.47 4.71
N LEU A 91 7.42 -13.26 4.33
CA LEU A 91 6.05 -12.99 3.91
C LEU A 91 5.71 -13.74 2.62
N MET A 92 6.61 -13.74 1.62
CA MET A 92 6.37 -14.48 0.39
C MET A 92 6.31 -15.99 0.62
N GLU A 93 7.19 -16.52 1.50
CA GLU A 93 7.19 -17.93 1.91
C GLU A 93 5.87 -18.31 2.60
N GLU A 94 5.42 -17.54 3.60
CA GLU A 94 4.16 -17.79 4.32
C GLU A 94 2.93 -17.74 3.39
N LEU A 95 2.96 -16.86 2.39
CA LEU A 95 1.90 -16.75 1.39
C LEU A 95 2.01 -17.81 0.28
N GLY A 96 3.06 -18.61 0.25
CA GLY A 96 3.32 -19.61 -0.79
C GLY A 96 3.51 -19.00 -2.18
N ILE A 97 4.05 -17.77 -2.25
CA ILE A 97 4.33 -17.09 -3.51
C ILE A 97 5.78 -17.36 -3.88
N GLU A 98 5.98 -18.14 -4.93
CA GLU A 98 7.32 -18.49 -5.41
C GLU A 98 7.90 -17.40 -6.33
N PRO A 99 9.22 -17.11 -6.25
CA PRO A 99 9.85 -16.14 -7.14
C PRO A 99 10.03 -16.70 -8.55
N VAL A 100 9.87 -15.84 -9.55
CA VAL A 100 10.13 -16.13 -10.96
C VAL A 100 11.29 -15.28 -11.45
N GLU A 101 12.25 -15.90 -12.14
CA GLU A 101 13.33 -15.18 -12.82
C GLU A 101 12.83 -14.61 -14.15
N PHE A 102 13.24 -13.39 -14.46
CA PHE A 102 13.02 -12.77 -15.76
C PHE A 102 14.28 -12.89 -16.60
N HIS A 103 14.21 -13.75 -17.63
CA HIS A 103 15.24 -13.87 -18.66
C HIS A 103 14.80 -13.06 -19.87
N ALA A 104 15.75 -12.42 -20.53
CA ALA A 104 15.48 -11.36 -21.51
C ALA A 104 16.51 -11.34 -22.63
N GLU A 105 16.06 -11.06 -23.85
CA GLU A 105 16.95 -10.72 -24.96
C GLU A 105 17.29 -9.23 -24.93
N LYS A 106 18.34 -8.85 -25.66
CA LYS A 106 18.68 -7.42 -25.82
C LYS A 106 17.51 -6.65 -26.43
N GLY A 107 17.07 -5.60 -25.74
CA GLY A 107 15.96 -4.73 -26.14
C GLY A 107 14.62 -5.09 -25.50
N ASP A 108 14.52 -6.23 -24.83
CA ASP A 108 13.32 -6.56 -24.04
C ASP A 108 13.17 -5.61 -22.85
N ALA A 109 11.92 -5.34 -22.49
CA ALA A 109 11.57 -4.47 -21.37
C ALA A 109 10.70 -5.21 -20.36
N PHE A 110 10.99 -4.99 -19.08
CA PHE A 110 10.19 -5.45 -17.96
C PHE A 110 9.62 -4.24 -17.22
N LEU A 111 8.29 -4.13 -17.21
CA LEU A 111 7.57 -3.08 -16.51
C LEU A 111 7.01 -3.64 -15.21
N TRP A 112 7.22 -2.94 -14.10
CA TRP A 112 6.66 -3.33 -12.81
C TRP A 112 5.98 -2.19 -12.07
N ALA A 113 4.92 -2.54 -11.33
CA ALA A 113 4.34 -1.65 -10.35
C ALA A 113 5.28 -1.51 -9.14
N SER A 114 5.35 -0.32 -8.54
CA SER A 114 6.23 -0.02 -7.39
C SER A 114 6.11 -1.00 -6.22
N ASN A 115 4.93 -1.60 -6.03
CA ASN A 115 4.69 -2.53 -4.93
C ASN A 115 4.99 -4.00 -5.26
N ILE A 116 5.49 -4.33 -6.46
CA ILE A 116 5.90 -5.71 -6.72
C ILE A 116 7.16 -6.02 -5.90
N VAL A 117 7.17 -7.14 -5.20
CA VAL A 117 8.38 -7.63 -4.53
C VAL A 117 9.27 -8.23 -5.60
N HIS A 118 10.49 -7.70 -5.70
CA HIS A 118 11.48 -8.08 -6.70
C HIS A 118 12.92 -7.89 -6.19
N GLY A 119 13.89 -8.36 -6.96
CA GLY A 119 15.31 -8.22 -6.65
C GLY A 119 16.21 -8.72 -7.78
N GLY A 120 17.51 -8.84 -7.49
CA GLY A 120 18.51 -9.37 -8.41
C GLY A 120 19.05 -10.71 -7.95
N ARG A 121 19.14 -11.68 -8.85
CA ARG A 121 19.86 -12.93 -8.58
C ARG A 121 21.38 -12.71 -8.63
N PRO A 122 22.17 -13.59 -7.99
CA PRO A 122 23.63 -13.54 -8.07
C PRO A 122 24.16 -13.69 -9.50
N VAL A 123 25.28 -13.03 -9.80
CA VAL A 123 26.07 -13.30 -11.00
C VAL A 123 26.87 -14.59 -10.76
N ARG A 124 26.50 -15.68 -11.45
CA ARG A 124 27.12 -17.01 -11.23
C ARG A 124 28.40 -17.19 -12.03
N GLU A 125 28.46 -16.63 -13.23
CA GLU A 125 29.64 -16.69 -14.08
C GLU A 125 30.57 -15.50 -13.80
N ALA A 126 31.75 -15.80 -13.26
CA ALA A 126 32.72 -14.77 -12.87
C ALA A 126 33.11 -13.87 -14.06
N GLY A 127 32.94 -12.56 -13.89
CA GLY A 127 33.29 -11.55 -14.89
C GLY A 127 32.23 -11.30 -15.96
N ARG A 128 31.08 -12.00 -15.92
CA ARG A 128 30.00 -11.76 -16.87
C ARG A 128 29.25 -10.46 -16.56
N THR A 129 28.89 -9.72 -17.59
CA THR A 129 28.10 -8.48 -17.48
C THR A 129 26.60 -8.76 -17.63
N ARG A 130 25.81 -7.79 -17.14
CA ARG A 130 24.37 -7.65 -17.42
C ARG A 130 24.01 -6.17 -17.55
N TRP A 131 24.36 -5.60 -18.69
CA TRP A 131 24.02 -4.24 -19.06
C TRP A 131 22.52 -4.04 -19.13
N SER A 132 22.04 -3.07 -18.36
CA SER A 132 20.64 -2.73 -18.30
C SER A 132 20.44 -1.30 -17.84
N GLN A 133 19.26 -0.77 -18.14
CA GLN A 133 18.83 0.55 -17.70
C GLN A 133 17.49 0.42 -17.00
N VAL A 134 17.34 1.08 -15.85
CA VAL A 134 16.06 1.25 -15.16
C VAL A 134 15.67 2.72 -15.24
N SER A 135 14.43 2.98 -15.61
CA SER A 135 13.81 4.29 -15.48
C SER A 135 12.59 4.19 -14.57
N HIS A 136 12.52 5.09 -13.58
CA HIS A 136 11.37 5.20 -12.70
C HIS A 136 10.47 6.36 -13.13
N TYR A 137 9.17 6.09 -13.07
CA TYR A 137 8.13 7.02 -13.45
C TYR A 137 7.19 7.21 -12.27
N TYR A 138 6.97 8.47 -11.89
CA TYR A 138 5.75 8.84 -11.20
C TYR A 138 4.66 9.10 -12.24
N PHE A 139 3.44 9.34 -11.78
CA PHE A 139 2.36 9.86 -12.61
C PHE A 139 1.79 11.13 -11.98
N GLU A 140 1.30 12.03 -12.81
CA GLU A 140 0.81 13.34 -12.37
C GLU A 140 -0.26 13.29 -11.27
N GLY A 141 -0.44 14.43 -10.57
CA GLY A 141 -1.50 14.56 -9.57
C GLY A 141 -1.18 13.88 -8.23
N GLY A 142 0.10 13.60 -7.94
CA GLY A 142 0.54 12.93 -6.72
C GLY A 142 1.26 13.82 -5.71
N ILE A 143 1.23 13.40 -4.45
CA ILE A 143 2.13 13.88 -3.39
C ILE A 143 3.29 12.89 -3.28
N TYR A 144 4.41 13.16 -3.94
CA TYR A 144 5.57 12.28 -3.96
C TYR A 144 6.39 12.38 -2.67
N TYR A 145 6.73 11.25 -2.07
CA TYR A 145 7.46 11.20 -0.81
C TYR A 145 8.33 9.94 -0.70
N THR A 146 9.18 9.89 0.31
CA THR A 146 10.07 8.75 0.60
C THR A 146 9.56 8.01 1.84
N PRO A 147 8.86 6.86 1.71
CA PRO A 147 8.19 6.23 2.86
C PRO A 147 9.12 5.77 3.97
N VAL A 148 10.30 5.22 3.66
CA VAL A 148 11.29 4.78 4.66
C VAL A 148 11.70 5.90 5.63
N PHE A 149 11.60 7.17 5.21
CA PHE A 149 11.93 8.34 6.04
C PHE A 149 10.70 9.21 6.32
N SER A 150 9.50 8.63 6.25
CA SER A 150 8.24 9.33 6.53
C SER A 150 7.43 8.63 7.60
N ASP A 151 6.82 9.41 8.49
CA ASP A 151 5.81 8.95 9.42
C ASP A 151 4.43 9.13 8.78
N ILE A 152 3.97 8.09 8.10
CA ILE A 152 2.66 8.08 7.43
C ILE A 152 1.51 8.10 8.45
N VAL A 153 1.73 7.62 9.67
CA VAL A 153 0.71 7.54 10.72
C VAL A 153 0.35 8.93 11.21
N THR A 154 1.35 9.80 11.40
CA THR A 154 1.14 11.18 11.85
C THR A 154 1.11 12.21 10.70
N GLY A 155 1.29 11.75 9.46
CA GLY A 155 1.29 12.57 8.25
C GLY A 155 2.53 13.48 8.12
N ARG A 156 3.66 13.11 8.75
CA ARG A 156 4.95 13.82 8.60
C ARG A 156 5.75 13.14 7.50
N LEU A 157 5.78 13.76 6.33
CA LEU A 157 6.32 13.18 5.11
C LEU A 157 7.66 13.81 4.76
N LEU A 158 8.64 12.99 4.40
CA LEU A 158 9.80 13.45 3.64
C LEU A 158 9.37 13.58 2.18
N LEU A 159 8.91 14.78 1.81
CA LEU A 159 8.51 15.08 0.43
C LEU A 159 9.70 15.01 -0.51
N LYS A 160 9.46 14.51 -1.72
CA LYS A 160 10.48 14.36 -2.75
C LYS A 160 10.32 15.47 -3.79
N GLU A 161 11.33 16.32 -3.90
CA GLU A 161 11.46 17.21 -5.06
C GLU A 161 11.79 16.36 -6.29
N ILE A 162 10.92 16.38 -7.29
CA ILE A 162 11.11 15.64 -8.54
C ILE A 162 11.18 16.61 -9.71
N VAL A 163 12.03 16.27 -10.67
CA VAL A 163 12.18 16.99 -11.94
C VAL A 163 11.71 16.04 -13.04
N ASP A 164 10.82 16.49 -13.92
CA ASP A 164 10.42 15.71 -15.09
C ASP A 164 11.60 15.70 -16.07
N LEU A 165 12.18 14.52 -16.32
CA LEU A 165 13.31 14.37 -17.24
C LEU A 165 12.94 14.65 -18.70
N LYS A 166 11.65 14.73 -19.06
CA LYS A 166 11.20 15.15 -20.39
C LYS A 166 11.36 16.66 -20.58
N THR A 167 11.01 17.45 -19.57
CA THR A 167 10.92 18.92 -19.67
C THR A 167 12.05 19.64 -18.94
N MET A 168 12.73 18.95 -18.02
CA MET A 168 13.70 19.49 -17.06
C MET A 168 13.10 20.51 -16.09
N GLU A 169 11.79 20.45 -15.86
CA GLU A 169 11.08 21.33 -14.94
C GLU A 169 10.73 20.61 -13.62
N PRO A 170 10.72 21.33 -12.48
CA PRO A 170 10.21 20.79 -11.23
C PRO A 170 8.73 20.44 -11.35
N VAL A 171 8.32 19.32 -10.77
CA VAL A 171 6.90 18.92 -10.71
C VAL A 171 6.29 19.33 -9.39
N ALA A 172 5.18 20.05 -9.46
CA ALA A 172 4.43 20.45 -8.27
C ALA A 172 3.71 19.25 -7.63
N HIS A 173 3.78 19.15 -6.31
CA HIS A 173 2.91 18.25 -5.54
C HIS A 173 1.45 18.71 -5.65
N SER A 174 0.56 17.75 -5.86
CA SER A 174 -0.89 17.99 -5.80
C SER A 174 -1.61 16.72 -5.38
N HIS A 175 -2.89 16.83 -5.02
CA HIS A 175 -3.75 15.66 -4.82
C HIS A 175 -4.79 15.65 -5.93
N ASN A 176 -4.57 14.83 -6.95
CA ASN A 176 -5.40 14.76 -8.16
C ASN A 176 -5.62 16.16 -8.80
N GLY A 177 -4.54 16.96 -8.89
CA GLY A 177 -4.59 18.32 -9.44
C GLY A 177 -5.00 19.41 -8.44
N ARG A 178 -5.50 19.06 -7.24
CA ARG A 178 -5.82 20.05 -6.20
C ARG A 178 -4.53 20.60 -5.57
N PRO A 179 -4.33 21.94 -5.54
CA PRO A 179 -3.16 22.56 -4.93
C PRO A 179 -3.04 22.29 -3.42
N LEU A 180 -1.81 22.25 -2.94
CA LEU A 180 -1.47 21.94 -1.55
C LEU A 180 -0.64 23.06 -0.93
N SER A 181 -0.77 23.20 0.39
CA SER A 181 0.14 23.96 1.24
C SER A 181 1.06 23.01 1.99
N VAL A 182 2.36 23.24 1.86
CA VAL A 182 3.40 22.45 2.53
C VAL A 182 3.94 23.24 3.72
N THR A 183 3.86 22.66 4.91
CA THR A 183 4.47 23.21 6.13
C THR A 183 5.69 22.39 6.50
N LYS A 184 6.87 23.00 6.44
CA LYS A 184 8.11 22.39 6.89
C LYS A 184 8.19 22.38 8.41
N LEU A 185 8.56 21.24 8.97
CA LEU A 185 8.71 21.00 10.40
C LEU A 185 10.19 21.17 10.82
N SER A 186 10.43 21.26 12.13
CA SER A 186 11.76 21.53 12.70
C SER A 186 12.78 20.42 12.47
N ASP A 187 12.31 19.21 12.20
CA ASP A 187 13.08 17.99 11.91
C ASP A 187 13.39 17.80 10.41
N GLY A 188 12.93 18.72 9.56
CA GLY A 188 13.11 18.64 8.11
C GLY A 188 11.99 17.91 7.35
N LEU A 189 11.05 17.26 8.04
CA LEU A 189 9.86 16.67 7.44
C LEU A 189 8.81 17.73 7.11
N CYS A 190 7.76 17.34 6.40
CA CYS A 190 6.70 18.22 5.96
C CYS A 190 5.32 17.69 6.35
N ARG A 191 4.38 18.58 6.62
CA ARG A 191 2.95 18.30 6.58
C ARG A 191 2.34 18.92 5.35
N VAL A 192 1.43 18.19 4.72
CA VAL A 192 0.65 18.66 3.58
C VAL A 192 -0.79 18.92 4.02
N SER A 193 -1.35 20.02 3.54
CA SER A 193 -2.76 20.37 3.70
C SER A 193 -3.27 20.91 2.38
N PHE A 194 -4.58 20.88 2.16
CA PHE A 194 -5.14 21.61 1.02
C PHE A 194 -4.91 23.10 1.22
N ALA A 195 -4.48 23.79 0.16
CA ALA A 195 -4.44 25.24 0.21
C ALA A 195 -5.84 25.75 0.57
N ALA A 196 -5.93 26.66 1.53
CA ALA A 196 -7.20 27.27 1.91
C ALA A 196 -7.78 27.94 0.67
N GLU A 197 -8.77 27.31 0.05
CA GLU A 197 -9.70 28.00 -0.82
C GLU A 197 -10.28 29.14 0.03
N GLY A 198 -10.32 30.35 -0.51
CA GLY A 198 -10.92 31.49 0.15
C GLY A 198 -12.24 31.05 0.79
N ASN A 199 -12.37 31.37 2.07
CA ASN A 199 -13.36 30.85 3.02
C ASN A 199 -14.81 30.86 2.48
N GLU A 200 -15.17 29.86 1.70
CA GLU A 200 -16.52 29.37 1.44
C GLU A 200 -16.35 27.88 1.24
N VAL A 201 -16.47 27.11 2.33
CA VAL A 201 -16.92 25.73 2.21
C VAL A 201 -18.29 25.86 1.53
N PRO A 202 -18.47 25.46 0.25
CA PRO A 202 -19.82 25.36 -0.28
C PRO A 202 -20.50 24.40 0.67
N ALA A 203 -21.63 24.82 1.25
CA ALA A 203 -22.45 23.93 2.05
C ALA A 203 -22.83 22.77 1.12
N ASP A 204 -22.01 21.72 1.12
CA ASP A 204 -22.12 20.63 0.18
C ASP A 204 -23.44 19.97 0.53
N GLU A 205 -24.44 20.28 -0.28
CA GLU A 205 -25.83 19.96 -0.01
C GLU A 205 -25.98 18.45 0.13
N GLU A 206 -25.09 17.70 -0.56
CA GLU A 206 -24.91 16.27 -0.45
C GLU A 206 -24.33 15.84 0.90
N LEU A 207 -23.28 16.50 1.42
CA LEU A 207 -22.74 16.20 2.74
C LEU A 207 -23.73 16.53 3.87
N LEU A 208 -24.46 17.64 3.75
CA LEU A 208 -25.54 18.01 4.68
C LEU A 208 -26.72 17.04 4.59
N ARG A 209 -27.02 16.52 3.40
CA ARG A 209 -28.03 15.49 3.18
C ARG A 209 -27.60 14.17 3.82
N VAL A 210 -26.37 13.71 3.57
CA VAL A 210 -25.80 12.48 4.15
C VAL A 210 -25.77 12.57 5.68
N ARG A 211 -25.42 13.73 6.25
CA ARG A 211 -25.48 13.94 7.71
C ARG A 211 -26.90 13.84 8.25
N ARG A 212 -27.89 14.44 7.59
CA ARG A 212 -29.31 14.33 7.98
C ARG A 212 -29.84 12.91 7.86
N GLU A 213 -29.48 12.17 6.81
CA GLU A 213 -29.84 10.77 6.63
C GLU A 213 -29.21 9.88 7.72
N LEU A 214 -27.96 10.16 8.11
CA LEU A 214 -27.27 9.46 9.19
C LEU A 214 -27.92 9.72 10.56
N GLU A 215 -28.25 10.98 10.87
CA GLU A 215 -28.94 11.35 12.11
C GLU A 215 -30.32 10.69 12.21
N THR A 216 -31.07 10.69 11.11
CA THR A 216 -32.38 10.02 11.03
C THR A 216 -32.25 8.52 11.25
N SER A 217 -31.24 7.89 10.64
CA SER A 217 -30.97 6.45 10.78
C SER A 217 -30.57 6.09 12.22
N ARG A 218 -29.76 6.93 12.88
CA ARG A 218 -29.37 6.74 14.29
C ARG A 218 -30.57 6.89 15.24
N ALA A 219 -31.44 7.86 14.99
CA ALA A 219 -32.67 8.02 15.77
C ALA A 219 -33.62 6.82 15.62
N ALA A 220 -33.76 6.31 14.40
CA ALA A 220 -34.57 5.12 14.12
C ALA A 220 -34.00 3.85 14.78
N LEU A 221 -32.67 3.69 14.78
CA LEU A 221 -32.00 2.59 15.46
C LEU A 221 -32.24 2.64 16.97
N ALA A 222 -32.04 3.81 17.60
CA ALA A 222 -32.28 4.00 19.03
C ALA A 222 -33.76 3.78 19.42
N ALA A 223 -34.72 4.06 18.52
CA ALA A 223 -36.12 3.74 18.74
C ALA A 223 -36.39 2.22 18.69
N LYS A 224 -35.76 1.50 17.75
CA LYS A 224 -35.85 0.03 17.66
C LYS A 224 -35.21 -0.65 18.87
N GLU A 225 -34.07 -0.16 19.35
CA GLU A 225 -33.42 -0.68 20.55
C GLU A 225 -34.31 -0.55 21.78
N ARG A 226 -34.94 0.63 21.97
CA ARG A 226 -35.93 0.83 23.05
C ARG A 226 -37.13 -0.11 22.94
N ALA A 227 -37.68 -0.27 21.74
CA ALA A 227 -38.80 -1.19 21.53
C ALA A 227 -38.41 -2.66 21.80
N LEU A 228 -37.18 -3.05 21.47
CA LEU A 228 -36.65 -4.37 21.76
C LEU A 228 -36.46 -4.59 23.27
N ASP A 229 -35.93 -3.60 23.98
CA ASP A 229 -35.79 -3.64 25.45
C ASP A 229 -37.16 -3.75 26.14
N ASP A 230 -38.15 -2.99 25.68
CA ASP A 230 -39.52 -3.06 26.19
C ASP A 230 -40.16 -4.43 25.91
N ALA A 231 -39.93 -4.98 24.72
CA ALA A 231 -40.37 -6.33 24.38
C ALA A 231 -39.72 -7.38 25.29
N TYR A 232 -38.42 -7.28 25.58
CA TYR A 232 -37.71 -8.16 26.51
C TYR A 232 -38.21 -8.04 27.96
N ARG A 233 -38.66 -6.84 28.37
CA ARG A 233 -39.23 -6.61 29.70
C ARG A 233 -40.71 -7.01 29.81
N SER A 234 -41.37 -7.28 28.68
CA SER A 234 -42.78 -7.66 28.67
C SER A 234 -43.03 -8.96 29.44
N ALA A 235 -44.21 -9.06 30.08
CA ALA A 235 -44.61 -10.28 30.78
C ALA A 235 -44.70 -11.48 29.83
N SER A 236 -45.14 -11.27 28.59
CA SER A 236 -45.26 -12.28 27.54
C SER A 236 -43.91 -12.86 27.13
N TYR A 237 -42.88 -12.02 26.94
CA TYR A 237 -41.52 -12.50 26.65
C TYR A 237 -40.94 -13.28 27.83
N ARG A 238 -41.09 -12.78 29.07
CA ARG A 238 -40.62 -13.49 30.27
C ARG A 238 -41.30 -14.83 30.48
N LEU A 239 -42.62 -14.92 30.24
CA LEU A 239 -43.35 -16.19 30.30
C LEU A 239 -42.87 -17.15 29.21
N GLY A 240 -42.75 -16.68 27.96
CA GLY A 240 -42.29 -17.50 26.85
C GLY A 240 -40.85 -17.99 27.04
N HIS A 241 -39.97 -17.14 27.56
CA HIS A 241 -38.59 -17.50 27.87
C HIS A 241 -38.52 -18.54 28.99
N ALA A 242 -39.26 -18.35 30.09
CA ALA A 242 -39.30 -19.31 31.21
C ALA A 242 -39.90 -20.67 30.82
N LEU A 243 -40.92 -20.68 29.95
CA LEU A 243 -41.56 -21.92 29.47
C LEU A 243 -40.68 -22.69 28.48
N LEU A 244 -39.87 -22.00 27.68
CA LEU A 244 -39.01 -22.62 26.66
C LEU A 244 -37.59 -22.93 27.15
N GLU A 245 -37.17 -22.39 28.29
CA GLU A 245 -35.83 -22.62 28.87
C GLU A 245 -35.53 -24.11 29.13
N PRO A 246 -36.44 -24.92 29.72
CA PRO A 246 -36.19 -26.34 29.96
C PRO A 246 -36.00 -27.12 28.65
N ALA A 247 -36.76 -26.79 27.60
CA ALA A 247 -36.65 -27.40 26.29
C ALA A 247 -35.34 -27.03 25.57
N ARG A 248 -34.81 -25.82 25.79
CA ARG A 248 -33.50 -25.39 25.27
C ARG A 248 -32.34 -26.08 26.00
N ARG A 249 -32.42 -26.24 27.33
CA ARG A 249 -31.41 -26.98 28.13
C ARG A 249 -31.35 -28.46 27.76
N LEU A 250 -32.49 -29.11 27.50
CA LEU A 250 -32.55 -30.50 27.04
C LEU A 250 -31.92 -30.71 25.65
N ARG A 251 -31.98 -29.72 24.76
CA ARG A 251 -31.30 -29.79 23.45
C ARG A 251 -29.79 -29.55 23.53
N ALA A 252 -29.31 -28.82 24.53
CA ALA A 252 -27.89 -28.59 24.75
C ALA A 252 -27.19 -29.72 25.54
N GLY A 253 -27.95 -30.65 26.14
CA GLY A 253 -27.44 -31.74 27.01
C GLY A 253 -27.72 -33.16 26.50
N GLY A 254 -27.55 -33.43 25.20
CA GLY A 254 -27.66 -34.79 24.63
C GLY A 254 -26.41 -35.66 24.92
N PRO A 255 -26.54 -36.99 25.03
CA PRO A 255 -25.70 -37.84 25.89
C PRO A 255 -24.31 -38.15 25.34
N HIS A 256 -23.30 -38.01 26.21
CA HIS A 256 -22.02 -38.70 26.08
C HIS A 256 -22.28 -40.21 26.11
N ARG A 257 -22.10 -40.90 24.97
CA ARG A 257 -21.91 -42.35 24.97
C ARG A 257 -20.42 -42.64 25.08
N ALA A 258 -20.06 -43.30 26.17
CA ALA A 258 -18.79 -43.96 26.38
C ALA A 258 -18.74 -45.28 25.58
N ASP A 259 -17.53 -45.55 25.08
CA ASP A 259 -16.90 -46.81 24.67
C ASP A 259 -17.60 -47.81 23.73
N GLY A 260 -16.81 -48.17 22.71
CA GLY A 260 -16.98 -49.27 21.76
C GLY A 260 -15.82 -49.24 20.77
#